data_AF-A0A7K4CDY7-F1
#
_entry.id   AF-A0A7K4CDY7-F1
#
_cell.length_a   1.000
_cell.length_b   1.000
_cell.length_c   1.000
_cell.angle_alpha   90.00
_cell.angle_beta   90.00
_cell.angle_gamma   90.00
#
_symmetry.space_group_name_H-M   'P 1'
#
loop_
_entity.id
_entity.type
_entity.pdbx_description
1 polymer ?
#
loop_
_entity_poly.entity_id
_entity_poly.type
_entity_poly.pdbx_seq_one_letter_code
_entity_poly.pdbx_strand_id
1 'polypeptide(L)'
;MRFCGNCGAKNDDGKKFCTKCGRQLGVPAAPAGPAIPARQPAPQTRVQQPAAQQWQPVAPAPPQKRGWGRTLAIVFLIVIGIALAGTVLLLFLPGGSGGTGGGGGTGGSGGGTSGTTAVNDAAMNAQIAAATKISSEQAKKAVGSAADALDAGNTATFSGLMMGDIITIPGVQGTIPPADQKALAAAIRQATVVEAFPDIVFYSMNFNGKEYQFYSMKEGSVWKIGGL
;
A
#
# COMPACT_ATOMS: atom_id res chain seq x y z
N MET A 1 9.53 51.41 -5.42
CA MET A 1 10.57 50.37 -5.44
C MET A 1 11.01 50.12 -3.99
N ARG A 2 11.26 48.88 -3.57
CA ARG A 2 11.66 48.57 -2.19
C ARG A 2 12.89 47.66 -2.11
N PHE A 3 13.72 47.87 -1.10
CA PHE A 3 14.86 47.03 -0.78
C PHE A 3 14.52 45.96 0.26
N CYS A 4 15.13 44.78 0.13
CA CYS A 4 15.00 43.70 1.09
C CYS A 4 15.84 43.99 2.35
N GLY A 5 15.22 44.02 3.53
CA GLY A 5 15.92 44.23 4.81
C GLY A 5 16.87 43.09 5.22
N ASN A 6 16.87 41.96 4.50
CA ASN A 6 17.73 40.82 4.81
C ASN A 6 18.94 40.67 3.87
N CYS A 7 18.81 41.02 2.59
CA CYS A 7 19.88 40.83 1.62
C CYS A 7 20.20 42.07 0.76
N GLY A 8 19.49 43.18 0.97
CA GLY A 8 19.72 44.45 0.26
C GLY A 8 19.26 44.49 -1.20
N ALA A 9 18.66 43.42 -1.73
CA ALA A 9 18.21 43.39 -3.12
C ALA A 9 17.09 44.40 -3.39
N LYS A 10 17.13 45.05 -4.56
CA LYS A 10 16.06 45.92 -5.08
C LYS A 10 14.92 45.05 -5.64
N ASN A 11 13.69 45.33 -5.23
CA ASN A 11 12.49 44.63 -5.69
C ASN A 11 11.42 45.66 -6.11
N ASP A 12 10.56 45.25 -7.03
CA ASP A 12 9.43 46.07 -7.48
C ASP A 12 8.37 46.24 -6.39
N ASP A 13 7.59 47.32 -6.48
CA ASP A 13 6.46 47.52 -5.59
C ASP A 13 5.38 46.47 -5.89
N GLY A 14 4.83 45.87 -4.84
CA GLY A 14 3.81 44.81 -4.95
C GLY A 14 4.36 43.38 -4.85
N LYS A 15 5.67 43.16 -4.91
CA LYS A 15 6.26 41.84 -4.65
C LYS A 15 6.07 41.44 -3.18
N LYS A 16 5.49 40.26 -2.96
CA LYS A 16 5.27 39.69 -1.61
C LYS A 16 6.53 39.01 -1.05
N PHE A 17 7.45 38.60 -1.91
CA PHE A 17 8.70 37.91 -1.55
C PHE A 17 9.87 38.50 -2.34
N CYS A 18 11.07 38.46 -1.75
CA CYS A 18 12.29 38.93 -2.39
C CYS A 18 12.72 37.96 -3.49
N THR A 19 12.96 38.48 -4.70
CA THR A 19 13.40 37.67 -5.86
C THR A 19 14.80 37.07 -5.70
N LYS A 20 15.64 37.65 -4.82
CA LYS A 20 17.01 37.18 -4.59
C LYS A 20 17.14 36.16 -3.45
N CYS A 21 16.39 36.32 -2.35
CA CYS A 21 16.56 35.50 -1.14
C CYS A 21 15.29 34.84 -0.61
N GLY A 22 14.14 35.04 -1.26
CA GLY A 22 12.86 34.41 -0.89
C GLY A 22 12.16 34.99 0.34
N ARG A 23 12.76 35.93 1.09
CA ARG A 23 12.13 36.53 2.28
C ARG A 23 10.87 37.34 1.93
N GLN A 24 9.81 37.22 2.73
CA GLN A 24 8.61 38.06 2.59
C GLN A 24 8.91 39.56 2.76
N LEU A 25 8.37 40.36 1.86
CA LEU A 25 8.49 41.82 1.85
C LEU A 25 7.18 42.42 2.37
N GLY A 26 7.23 43.20 3.44
CA GLY A 26 6.07 43.95 3.95
C GLY A 26 5.34 43.34 5.13
N VAL A 27 5.86 42.29 5.77
CA VAL A 27 5.46 41.96 7.14
C VAL A 27 6.28 42.85 8.08
N PRO A 28 5.67 43.69 8.93
CA PRO A 28 6.40 44.37 9.99
C PRO A 28 7.10 43.29 10.81
N ALA A 29 8.39 43.47 11.12
CA ALA A 29 9.01 42.63 12.14
C ALA A 29 8.11 42.71 13.38
N ALA A 30 7.63 41.56 13.85
CA ALA A 30 6.83 41.51 15.06
C ALA A 30 7.61 42.26 16.14
N PRO A 31 6.97 43.19 16.88
CA PRO A 31 7.68 43.93 17.91
C PRO A 31 8.32 42.94 18.87
N ALA A 32 9.61 43.14 19.16
CA ALA A 32 10.27 42.43 20.24
C ALA A 32 9.44 42.66 21.50
N GLY A 33 8.81 41.61 22.01
CA GLY A 33 8.00 41.66 23.22
C GLY A 33 8.84 42.17 24.40
N PRO A 34 8.20 42.71 25.45
CA PRO A 34 8.89 43.25 26.61
C PRO A 34 9.85 42.21 27.20
N ALA A 35 11.07 42.65 27.51
CA ALA A 35 12.06 41.85 28.22
C ALA A 35 11.45 41.39 29.54
N ILE A 36 11.23 40.09 29.66
CA ILE A 36 10.73 39.47 30.88
C ILE A 36 11.84 39.60 31.95
N PRO A 37 11.56 40.18 33.14
CA PRO A 37 12.54 40.23 34.20
C PRO A 37 12.95 38.81 34.60
N ALA A 38 14.25 38.62 34.84
CA ALA A 38 14.82 37.34 35.22
C ALA A 38 14.05 36.75 36.42
N ARG A 39 13.38 35.61 36.20
CA ARG A 39 12.72 34.86 37.27
C ARG A 39 13.77 34.46 38.30
N GLN A 40 13.60 34.90 39.55
CA GLN A 40 14.25 34.27 40.68
C GLN A 40 13.86 32.78 40.74
N PRO A 41 14.79 31.86 41.04
CA PRO A 41 14.47 30.45 41.20
C PRO A 41 13.56 30.27 42.42
N ALA A 42 12.35 29.74 42.19
CA ALA A 42 11.47 29.29 43.26
C ALA A 42 12.12 28.10 44.00
N PRO A 43 11.90 27.95 45.31
CA PRO A 43 12.39 26.81 46.09
C PRO A 43 11.82 25.51 45.50
N GLN A 44 12.73 24.60 45.15
CA GLN A 44 12.45 23.35 44.49
C GLN A 44 11.75 22.41 45.48
N THR A 45 10.43 22.33 45.41
CA THR A 45 9.70 21.17 45.91
C THR A 45 10.27 19.96 45.18
N ARG A 46 10.88 19.01 45.91
CA ARG A 46 11.35 17.74 45.33
C ARG A 46 10.16 17.05 44.69
N VAL A 47 10.01 17.21 43.38
CA VAL A 47 9.27 16.26 42.57
C VAL A 47 10.09 14.98 42.68
N GLN A 48 9.52 13.98 43.32
CA GLN A 48 10.05 12.63 43.31
C GLN A 48 10.08 12.21 41.85
N GLN A 49 11.28 12.24 41.27
CA GLN A 49 11.54 11.89 39.90
C GLN A 49 11.22 10.40 39.75
N PRO A 50 10.22 10.01 38.93
CA PRO A 50 10.11 8.62 38.54
C PRO A 50 11.43 8.26 37.87
N ALA A 51 12.06 7.18 38.33
CA ALA A 51 13.30 6.71 37.78
C ALA A 51 13.20 6.72 36.24
N ALA A 52 14.14 7.43 35.60
CA ALA A 52 14.22 7.48 34.16
C ALA A 52 14.24 6.05 33.64
N GLN A 53 13.15 5.64 32.98
CA GLN A 53 13.18 4.44 32.18
C GLN A 53 14.17 4.71 31.07
N GLN A 54 15.35 4.09 31.20
CA GLN A 54 16.33 4.08 30.14
C GLN A 54 15.65 3.49 28.92
N TRP A 55 15.56 4.28 27.84
CA TRP A 55 15.10 3.83 26.55
C TRP A 55 15.97 2.67 26.09
N GLN A 56 15.50 1.45 26.32
CA GLN A 56 15.99 0.27 25.63
C GLN A 56 15.34 0.26 24.25
N PRO A 57 16.10 0.07 23.16
CA PRO A 57 15.51 -0.17 21.85
C PRO A 57 14.62 -1.41 21.98
N VAL A 58 13.31 -1.23 21.80
CA VAL A 58 12.36 -2.34 21.75
C VAL A 58 12.76 -3.20 20.56
N ALA A 59 13.34 -4.36 20.85
CA ALA A 59 13.51 -5.41 19.85
C ALA A 59 12.12 -5.75 19.29
N PRO A 60 11.99 -5.98 17.97
CA PRO A 60 10.72 -6.37 17.37
C PRO A 60 10.19 -7.60 18.11
N ALA A 61 8.92 -7.54 18.53
CA ALA A 61 8.28 -8.63 19.25
C ALA A 61 8.45 -9.93 18.46
N PRO A 62 8.88 -11.04 19.08
CA PRO A 62 8.95 -12.31 18.37
C PRO A 62 7.57 -12.66 17.81
N PRO A 63 7.47 -13.18 16.57
CA PRO A 63 6.20 -13.47 15.94
C PRO A 63 5.38 -14.37 16.86
N GLN A 64 4.22 -13.87 17.26
CA GLN A 64 3.30 -14.54 18.15
C GLN A 64 2.77 -15.76 17.40
N LYS A 65 3.26 -16.93 17.78
CA LYS A 65 2.92 -18.21 17.17
C LYS A 65 1.44 -18.47 17.47
N ARG A 66 0.55 -18.05 16.57
CA ARG A 66 -0.88 -18.34 16.66
C ARG A 66 -1.04 -19.86 16.69
N GLY A 67 -1.49 -20.38 17.82
CA GLY A 67 -1.63 -21.82 18.06
C GLY A 67 -2.58 -22.47 17.06
N TRP A 68 -2.00 -23.06 16.01
CA TRP A 68 -2.69 -23.72 14.90
C TRP A 68 -3.60 -24.86 15.37
N GLY A 69 -3.36 -25.40 16.56
CA GLY A 69 -4.19 -26.43 17.19
C GLY A 69 -5.63 -25.98 17.49
N ARG A 70 -5.87 -24.70 17.82
CA ARG A 70 -7.24 -24.21 18.06
C ARG A 70 -8.03 -24.08 16.75
N THR A 71 -7.38 -23.66 15.67
CA THR A 71 -8.02 -23.57 14.35
C THR A 71 -8.36 -24.95 13.80
N LEU A 72 -7.46 -25.93 13.94
CA LEU A 72 -7.74 -27.32 13.53
C LEU A 72 -8.84 -27.95 14.38
N ALA A 73 -8.89 -27.69 15.69
CA ALA A 73 -9.96 -28.18 16.56
C ALA A 73 -11.33 -27.59 16.19
N ILE A 74 -11.41 -26.30 15.84
CA ILE A 74 -12.66 -25.65 15.43
C ILE A 74 -13.14 -26.19 14.08
N VAL A 75 -12.24 -26.33 13.10
CA VAL A 75 -12.59 -26.90 11.79
C VAL A 75 -13.04 -28.35 11.94
N PHE A 76 -12.37 -29.15 12.78
CA PHE A 76 -12.74 -30.54 13.03
C PHE A 76 -14.12 -30.67 13.71
N LEU A 77 -14.43 -29.79 14.67
CA LEU A 77 -15.76 -29.74 15.29
C LEU A 77 -16.87 -29.34 14.31
N ILE A 78 -16.60 -28.39 13.41
CA ILE A 78 -17.57 -27.99 12.38
C ILE A 78 -17.81 -29.13 11.39
N VAL A 79 -16.76 -29.81 10.92
CA VAL A 79 -16.89 -30.95 9.99
C VAL A 79 -17.67 -32.10 10.63
N ILE A 80 -17.39 -32.42 11.90
CA ILE A 80 -18.15 -33.44 12.64
C ILE A 80 -19.60 -33.00 12.82
N GLY A 81 -19.86 -31.75 13.18
CA GLY A 81 -21.22 -31.22 13.31
C GLY A 81 -22.03 -31.31 12.02
N ILE A 82 -21.43 -30.98 10.87
CA ILE A 82 -22.07 -31.07 9.56
C ILE A 82 -22.30 -32.54 9.15
N ALA A 83 -21.35 -33.43 9.41
CA ALA A 83 -21.50 -34.86 9.14
C ALA A 83 -22.64 -35.48 9.96
N LEU A 84 -22.75 -35.11 11.24
CA LEU A 84 -23.83 -35.56 12.12
C LEU A 84 -25.18 -34.94 11.73
N ALA A 85 -25.22 -33.65 11.39
CA ALA A 85 -26.46 -33.00 10.91
C ALA A 85 -26.93 -33.56 9.56
N GLY A 86 -26.01 -33.84 8.63
CA GLY A 86 -26.30 -34.42 7.33
C GLY A 86 -26.76 -35.88 7.40
N THR A 87 -26.18 -36.68 8.30
CA THR A 87 -26.65 -38.06 8.54
C THR A 87 -28.02 -38.09 9.22
N VAL A 88 -28.29 -37.18 10.16
CA VAL A 88 -29.64 -37.02 10.73
C VAL A 88 -30.63 -36.56 9.64
N LEU A 89 -30.27 -35.61 8.79
CA LEU A 89 -31.15 -35.12 7.71
C LEU A 89 -31.47 -36.22 6.68
N LEU A 90 -30.51 -37.10 6.35
CA LEU A 90 -30.75 -38.25 5.47
C LEU A 90 -31.60 -39.35 6.11
N LEU A 91 -31.58 -39.50 7.43
CA LEU A 91 -32.40 -40.47 8.16
C LEU A 91 -33.83 -39.98 8.44
N PHE A 92 -34.05 -38.66 8.40
CA PHE A 92 -35.36 -38.03 8.63
C PHE A 92 -36.09 -37.58 7.34
N LEU A 93 -35.58 -37.90 6.14
CA LEU A 93 -36.34 -37.72 4.90
C LEU A 93 -37.32 -38.89 4.72
N PRO A 94 -38.65 -38.66 4.77
CA PRO A 94 -39.62 -39.72 4.51
C PRO A 94 -39.62 -40.06 3.01
N GLY A 95 -39.55 -41.35 2.71
CA GLY A 95 -39.60 -41.88 1.35
C GLY A 95 -40.83 -41.40 0.58
N GLY A 96 -40.58 -40.60 -0.46
CA GLY A 96 -41.57 -40.18 -1.44
C GLY A 96 -41.64 -41.19 -2.60
N SER A 97 -42.57 -42.13 -2.47
CA SER A 97 -43.03 -43.04 -3.52
C SER A 97 -43.90 -42.32 -4.57
N GLY A 98 -43.72 -42.65 -5.85
CA GLY A 98 -44.79 -42.61 -6.87
C GLY A 98 -44.64 -41.57 -7.99
N GLY A 99 -44.51 -42.04 -9.23
CA GLY A 99 -44.55 -41.19 -10.43
C GLY A 99 -44.27 -41.92 -11.73
N THR A 100 -45.13 -42.90 -12.07
CA THR A 100 -45.15 -43.62 -13.36
C THR A 100 -45.71 -42.72 -14.47
N GLY A 101 -45.03 -42.63 -15.61
CA GLY A 101 -45.55 -41.99 -16.82
C GLY A 101 -44.53 -42.03 -17.96
N GLY A 102 -44.77 -42.88 -18.95
CA GLY A 102 -43.83 -43.19 -20.03
C GLY A 102 -43.98 -42.33 -21.31
N GLY A 103 -43.10 -42.65 -22.26
CA GLY A 103 -42.98 -42.07 -23.61
C GLY A 103 -41.64 -41.34 -23.73
N GLY A 104 -40.62 -41.82 -24.44
CA GLY A 104 -40.60 -42.51 -25.73
C GLY A 104 -39.78 -41.62 -26.68
N GLY A 105 -38.49 -41.92 -26.86
CA GLY A 105 -37.59 -41.10 -27.68
C GLY A 105 -36.16 -41.62 -27.68
N THR A 106 -35.80 -42.27 -28.77
CA THR A 106 -34.61 -43.09 -29.04
C THR A 106 -33.30 -42.31 -29.20
N GLY A 107 -32.21 -42.90 -28.69
CA GLY A 107 -30.96 -43.09 -29.47
C GLY A 107 -29.77 -42.15 -29.22
N GLY A 108 -28.67 -42.71 -28.70
CA GLY A 108 -27.31 -42.15 -28.77
C GLY A 108 -26.71 -41.82 -27.39
N SER A 109 -26.36 -42.80 -26.55
CA SER A 109 -25.11 -43.58 -26.55
C SER A 109 -23.83 -42.76 -26.27
N GLY A 110 -23.40 -42.82 -25.00
CA GLY A 110 -22.01 -43.10 -24.64
C GLY A 110 -21.07 -41.92 -24.39
N GLY A 111 -20.65 -41.74 -23.13
CA GLY A 111 -19.26 -41.35 -22.83
C GLY A 111 -19.03 -40.26 -21.78
N GLY A 112 -19.00 -40.66 -20.50
CA GLY A 112 -18.01 -40.18 -19.52
C GLY A 112 -17.77 -38.68 -19.35
N THR A 113 -18.72 -37.96 -18.76
CA THR A 113 -18.46 -36.69 -18.07
C THR A 113 -17.81 -36.94 -16.70
N SER A 114 -16.49 -37.09 -16.68
CA SER A 114 -15.69 -36.94 -15.45
C SER A 114 -14.27 -36.41 -15.68
N GLY A 115 -13.90 -36.09 -16.93
CA GLY A 115 -12.58 -35.52 -17.25
C GLY A 115 -12.57 -34.00 -17.48
N THR A 116 -13.72 -33.37 -17.76
CA THR A 116 -13.74 -31.99 -18.29
C THR A 116 -13.70 -30.90 -17.23
N THR A 117 -14.22 -31.10 -16.02
CA THR A 117 -14.14 -30.06 -14.96
C THR A 117 -12.71 -29.87 -14.50
N ALA A 118 -11.96 -30.94 -14.21
CA ALA A 118 -10.57 -30.85 -13.74
C ALA A 118 -9.59 -30.31 -14.80
N VAL A 119 -9.77 -30.63 -16.09
CA VAL A 119 -8.96 -30.03 -17.18
C VAL A 119 -9.36 -28.58 -17.46
N ASN A 120 -10.63 -28.20 -17.27
CA ASN A 120 -11.07 -26.82 -17.38
C ASN A 120 -10.60 -25.96 -16.21
N ASP A 121 -10.59 -26.51 -14.98
CA ASP A 121 -10.08 -25.85 -13.78
C ASP A 121 -8.55 -25.70 -13.84
N ALA A 122 -7.82 -26.73 -14.29
CA ALA A 122 -6.38 -26.64 -14.50
C ALA A 122 -6.01 -25.69 -15.64
N ALA A 123 -6.79 -25.68 -16.74
CA ALA A 123 -6.59 -24.75 -17.85
C ALA A 123 -6.92 -23.31 -17.45
N MET A 124 -8.00 -23.07 -16.71
CA MET A 124 -8.32 -21.74 -16.16
C MET A 124 -7.28 -21.28 -15.16
N ASN A 125 -6.81 -22.15 -14.26
CA ASN A 125 -5.76 -21.79 -13.30
C ASN A 125 -4.41 -21.50 -14.00
N ALA A 126 -4.08 -22.25 -15.06
CA ALA A 126 -2.91 -21.97 -15.90
C ALA A 126 -3.04 -20.64 -16.65
N GLN A 127 -4.24 -20.31 -17.14
CA GLN A 127 -4.52 -19.02 -17.77
C GLN A 127 -4.45 -17.86 -16.77
N ILE A 128 -4.95 -18.04 -15.54
CA ILE A 128 -4.83 -17.03 -14.47
C ILE A 128 -3.36 -16.85 -14.08
N ALA A 129 -2.58 -17.92 -13.96
CA ALA A 129 -1.15 -17.84 -13.69
C ALA A 129 -0.37 -17.16 -14.84
N ALA A 130 -0.72 -17.46 -16.10
CA ALA A 130 -0.14 -16.81 -17.27
C ALA A 130 -0.52 -15.32 -17.34
N ALA A 131 -1.79 -14.98 -17.08
CA ALA A 131 -2.28 -13.61 -17.01
C ALA A 131 -1.59 -12.83 -15.88
N THR A 132 -1.36 -13.46 -14.72
CA THR A 132 -0.64 -12.86 -13.59
C THR A 132 0.83 -12.58 -13.95
N LYS A 133 1.49 -13.48 -14.69
CA LYS A 133 2.86 -13.23 -15.19
C LYS A 133 2.90 -12.06 -16.18
N ILE A 134 2.02 -12.05 -17.18
CA ILE A 134 1.93 -10.98 -18.17
C ILE A 134 1.64 -9.64 -17.47
N SER A 135 0.69 -9.65 -16.54
CA SER A 135 0.33 -8.52 -15.70
C SER A 135 1.53 -7.99 -14.90
N SER A 136 2.28 -8.88 -14.24
CA SER A 136 3.47 -8.49 -13.48
C SER A 136 4.57 -7.85 -14.33
N GLU A 137 4.77 -8.30 -15.57
CA GLU A 137 5.75 -7.71 -16.49
C GLU A 137 5.30 -6.33 -17.00
N GLN A 138 4.01 -6.17 -17.31
CA GLN A 138 3.44 -4.87 -17.70
C GLN A 138 3.48 -3.86 -16.54
N ALA A 139 3.15 -4.32 -15.33
CA ALA A 139 3.26 -3.56 -14.10
C ALA A 139 4.71 -3.11 -13.82
N LYS A 140 5.69 -4.03 -13.90
CA LYS A 140 7.12 -3.68 -13.78
C LYS A 140 7.56 -2.65 -14.81
N LYS A 141 7.06 -2.73 -16.04
CA LYS A 141 7.37 -1.73 -17.09
C LYS A 141 6.84 -0.35 -16.72
N ALA A 142 5.64 -0.27 -16.13
CA ALA A 142 5.08 0.99 -15.65
C ALA A 142 5.88 1.56 -14.47
N VAL A 143 6.26 0.71 -13.52
CA VAL A 143 7.16 1.07 -12.39
C VAL A 143 8.52 1.57 -12.90
N GLY A 144 9.09 0.90 -13.90
CA GLY A 144 10.32 1.33 -14.57
C GLY A 144 10.17 2.70 -15.25
N SER A 145 9.06 2.93 -15.96
CA SER A 145 8.78 4.22 -16.59
C SER A 145 8.62 5.37 -15.58
N ALA A 146 8.10 5.06 -14.38
CA ALA A 146 8.02 6.03 -13.30
C ALA A 146 9.41 6.35 -12.73
N ALA A 147 10.28 5.35 -12.58
CA ALA A 147 11.68 5.56 -12.19
C ALA A 147 12.45 6.38 -13.25
N ASP A 148 12.23 6.11 -14.54
CA ASP A 148 12.83 6.88 -15.64
C ASP A 148 12.34 8.33 -15.64
N ALA A 149 11.05 8.57 -15.35
CA ALA A 149 10.50 9.91 -15.22
C ALA A 149 11.15 10.67 -14.04
N LEU A 150 11.40 10.00 -12.92
CA LEU A 150 12.12 10.59 -11.78
C LEU A 150 13.58 10.90 -12.10
N ASP A 151 14.28 9.98 -12.77
CA ASP A 151 15.67 10.20 -13.20
C ASP A 151 15.81 11.37 -14.18
N ALA A 152 14.82 11.53 -15.07
CA ALA A 152 14.75 12.65 -16.01
C ALA A 152 14.33 13.97 -15.36
N GLY A 153 13.99 13.97 -14.06
CA GLY A 153 13.43 15.12 -13.36
C GLY A 153 12.02 15.52 -13.83
N ASN A 154 11.35 14.65 -14.57
CA ASN A 154 10.02 14.88 -15.13
C ASN A 154 8.93 14.45 -14.13
N THR A 155 8.75 15.27 -13.11
CA THR A 155 7.75 15.04 -12.05
C THR A 155 6.31 15.06 -12.56
N ALA A 156 6.04 15.71 -13.70
CA ALA A 156 4.72 15.73 -14.33
C ALA A 156 4.36 14.35 -14.91
N THR A 157 5.29 13.71 -15.63
CA THR A 157 5.10 12.34 -16.13
C THR A 157 5.01 11.35 -14.97
N PHE A 158 5.85 11.51 -13.93
CA PHE A 158 5.74 10.69 -12.72
C PHE A 158 4.35 10.82 -12.06
N SER A 159 3.88 12.04 -11.84
CA SER A 159 2.55 12.29 -11.24
C SER A 159 1.41 11.70 -12.07
N GLY A 160 1.51 11.71 -13.40
CA GLY A 160 0.50 11.13 -14.29
C GLY A 160 0.42 9.60 -14.22
N LEU A 161 1.48 8.94 -13.77
CA LEU A 161 1.54 7.50 -13.53
C LEU A 161 1.07 7.12 -12.13
N MET A 162 0.90 8.09 -11.22
CA MET A 162 0.47 7.85 -9.85
C MET A 162 -1.06 7.82 -9.74
N MET A 163 -1.58 6.93 -8.88
CA MET A 163 -2.99 6.81 -8.53
C MET A 163 -3.29 7.73 -7.34
N GLY A 164 -3.88 8.90 -7.62
CA GLY A 164 -4.25 9.90 -6.60
C GLY A 164 -3.23 11.03 -6.43
N ASP A 165 -3.45 11.88 -5.43
CA ASP A 165 -2.47 12.90 -5.02
C ASP A 165 -1.20 12.21 -4.51
N ILE A 166 -0.03 12.62 -5.01
CA ILE A 166 1.29 12.12 -4.59
C ILE A 166 1.35 12.06 -3.05
N ILE A 167 1.40 10.86 -2.47
CA ILE A 167 1.34 10.71 -1.01
C ILE A 167 2.73 10.89 -0.40
N THR A 168 2.68 11.53 0.76
CA THR A 168 3.68 11.69 1.82
C THR A 168 4.53 10.44 2.12
N ILE A 169 5.65 10.27 1.43
CA ILE A 169 6.85 9.74 2.10
C ILE A 169 7.26 10.82 3.12
N PRO A 170 7.45 10.51 4.42
CA PRO A 170 7.93 11.48 5.40
C PRO A 170 9.30 12.05 4.95
N GLY A 171 9.31 13.31 4.51
CA GLY A 171 10.47 13.98 3.91
C GLY A 171 10.31 14.37 2.43
N VAL A 172 9.27 13.85 1.76
CA VAL A 172 8.96 14.08 0.34
C VAL A 172 7.53 14.63 0.24
N GLN A 173 7.33 15.89 0.64
CA GLN A 173 6.02 16.55 0.52
C GLN A 173 5.99 17.51 -0.67
N GLY A 174 5.03 17.27 -1.58
CA GLY A 174 4.68 18.17 -2.69
C GLY A 174 5.58 18.02 -3.93
N THR A 175 6.89 18.23 -3.75
CA THR A 175 7.88 18.09 -4.82
C THR A 175 9.02 17.23 -4.31
N ILE A 176 9.26 16.10 -4.96
CA ILE A 176 10.41 15.25 -4.64
C ILE A 176 11.68 16.09 -4.85
N PRO A 177 12.50 16.34 -3.81
CA PRO A 177 13.72 17.13 -3.97
C PRO A 177 14.60 16.51 -5.06
N PRO A 178 15.25 17.30 -5.94
CA PRO A 178 16.07 16.74 -7.02
C PRO A 178 17.17 15.79 -6.54
N ALA A 179 17.68 16.01 -5.32
CA ALA A 179 18.65 15.13 -4.67
C ALA A 179 18.08 13.73 -4.37
N ASP A 180 16.79 13.66 -4.05
CA ASP A 180 16.09 12.43 -3.67
C ASP A 180 15.46 11.73 -4.88
N GLN A 181 15.21 12.43 -5.99
CA GLN A 181 14.60 11.86 -7.20
C GLN A 181 15.43 10.70 -7.76
N LYS A 182 16.75 10.85 -7.87
CA LYS A 182 17.65 9.82 -8.38
C LYS A 182 17.76 8.64 -7.42
N ALA A 183 17.79 8.91 -6.11
CA ALA A 183 17.84 7.86 -5.09
C ALA A 183 16.51 7.08 -5.04
N LEU A 184 15.38 7.77 -5.19
CA LEU A 184 14.05 7.17 -5.25
C LEU A 184 13.86 6.36 -6.54
N ALA A 185 14.30 6.87 -7.69
CA ALA A 185 14.30 6.13 -8.94
C ALA A 185 15.12 4.83 -8.83
N ALA A 186 16.29 4.88 -8.20
CA ALA A 186 17.09 3.69 -7.94
C ALA A 186 16.38 2.70 -7.00
N ALA A 187 15.73 3.19 -5.94
CA ALA A 187 14.95 2.34 -5.02
C ALA A 187 13.75 1.68 -5.72
N ILE A 188 13.02 2.43 -6.54
CA ILE A 188 11.89 1.92 -7.33
C ILE A 188 12.36 0.85 -8.33
N ARG A 189 13.52 1.03 -8.98
CA ARG A 189 14.09 -0.01 -9.87
C ARG A 189 14.55 -1.27 -9.13
N GLN A 190 14.94 -1.14 -7.87
CA GLN A 190 15.31 -2.26 -7.00
C GLN A 190 14.09 -2.86 -6.28
N ALA A 191 12.88 -2.35 -6.54
CA ALA A 191 11.69 -2.85 -5.90
C ALA A 191 11.45 -4.32 -6.26
N THR A 192 11.16 -5.11 -5.24
CA THR A 192 10.88 -6.54 -5.37
C THR A 192 9.38 -6.76 -5.36
N VAL A 193 8.90 -7.67 -6.22
CA VAL A 193 7.49 -8.06 -6.22
C VAL A 193 7.24 -8.93 -4.99
N VAL A 194 6.40 -8.46 -4.08
CA VAL A 194 6.01 -9.20 -2.88
C VAL A 194 4.85 -10.14 -3.21
N GLU A 195 3.88 -9.64 -3.96
CA GLU A 195 2.67 -10.37 -4.32
C GLU A 195 2.14 -9.86 -5.66
N ALA A 196 1.60 -10.74 -6.49
CA ALA A 196 1.09 -10.38 -7.81
C ALA A 196 -0.25 -11.03 -8.07
N PHE A 197 -1.19 -10.22 -8.53
CA PHE A 197 -2.53 -10.60 -8.97
C PHE A 197 -2.75 -10.10 -10.40
N PRO A 198 -3.78 -10.59 -11.11
CA PRO A 198 -4.06 -10.18 -12.49
C PRO A 198 -4.20 -8.67 -12.69
N ASP A 199 -4.77 -7.94 -11.72
CA ASP A 199 -5.07 -6.50 -11.84
C ASP A 199 -4.29 -5.61 -10.87
N ILE A 200 -3.52 -6.18 -9.94
CA ILE A 200 -2.73 -5.45 -8.95
C ILE A 200 -1.44 -6.21 -8.61
N VAL A 201 -0.34 -5.48 -8.49
CA VAL A 201 0.97 -6.02 -8.12
C VAL A 201 1.53 -5.21 -6.97
N PHE A 202 1.94 -5.89 -5.91
CA PHE A 202 2.52 -5.29 -4.72
C PHE A 202 4.05 -5.38 -4.76
N TYR A 203 4.68 -4.28 -4.40
CA TYR A 203 6.12 -4.09 -4.41
C TYR A 203 6.61 -3.68 -3.03
N SER A 204 7.81 -4.13 -2.67
CA SER A 204 8.58 -3.62 -1.54
C SER A 204 9.90 -3.07 -2.03
N MET A 205 10.27 -1.90 -1.54
CA MET A 205 11.56 -1.26 -1.81
C MET A 205 12.18 -0.76 -0.51
N ASN A 206 13.50 -0.66 -0.49
CA ASN A 206 14.23 -0.01 0.61
C ASN A 206 14.68 1.37 0.16
N PHE A 207 14.29 2.40 0.90
CA PHE A 207 14.68 3.79 0.64
C PHE A 207 15.12 4.43 1.95
N ASN A 208 16.33 5.00 1.99
CA ASN A 208 16.92 5.61 3.19
C ASN A 208 16.88 4.71 4.46
N GLY A 209 17.09 3.40 4.28
CA GLY A 209 17.09 2.41 5.36
C GLY A 209 15.71 2.12 5.95
N LYS A 210 14.64 2.56 5.28
CA LYS A 210 13.25 2.21 5.61
C LYS A 210 12.65 1.39 4.48
N GLU A 211 11.92 0.35 4.86
CA GLU A 211 11.11 -0.42 3.93
C GLU A 211 9.83 0.35 3.59
N TYR A 212 9.55 0.49 2.30
CA TYR A 212 8.33 1.07 1.76
C TYR A 212 7.65 0.06 0.87
N GLN A 213 6.33 -0.02 1.01
CA GLN A 213 5.49 -0.85 0.18
C GLN A 213 4.60 0.03 -0.68
N PHE A 214 4.57 -0.29 -1.97
CA PHE A 214 3.72 0.38 -2.93
C PHE A 214 3.08 -0.68 -3.84
N TYR A 215 2.06 -0.31 -4.60
CA TYR A 215 1.41 -1.22 -5.52
C TYR A 215 1.23 -0.57 -6.88
N SER A 216 1.12 -1.37 -7.93
CA SER A 216 0.61 -0.92 -9.21
C SER A 216 -0.72 -1.60 -9.49
N MET A 217 -1.70 -0.85 -9.94
CA MET A 217 -3.02 -1.35 -10.31
C MET A 217 -3.33 -1.00 -11.76
N LYS A 218 -4.05 -1.89 -12.44
CA LYS A 218 -4.51 -1.67 -13.80
C LYS A 218 -5.81 -0.87 -13.79
N GLU A 219 -5.75 0.36 -14.30
CA GLU A 219 -6.93 1.21 -14.50
C GLU A 219 -7.24 1.27 -16.00
N GLY A 220 -8.18 0.43 -16.44
CA GLY A 220 -8.49 0.23 -17.86
C GLY A 220 -7.32 -0.42 -18.61
N SER A 221 -6.69 0.33 -19.52
CA SER A 221 -5.53 -0.12 -20.30
C SER A 221 -4.19 0.41 -19.77
N VAL A 222 -4.20 1.17 -18.68
CA VAL A 222 -3.00 1.84 -18.13
C VAL A 222 -2.69 1.30 -16.74
N TRP A 223 -1.43 1.02 -16.49
CA TRP A 223 -0.92 0.68 -15.17
C TRP A 223 -0.58 1.96 -14.41
N LYS A 224 -1.16 2.12 -13.23
CA LYS A 224 -0.89 3.23 -12.32
C LYS A 224 -0.29 2.74 -11.03
N ILE A 225 0.45 3.59 -10.35
CA ILE A 225 1.22 3.28 -9.15
C ILE A 225 0.59 3.99 -7.95
N GLY A 226 0.29 3.27 -6.88
CA GLY A 226 -0.28 3.80 -5.65
C GLY A 226 0.54 3.41 -4.42
N GLY A 227 0.37 4.18 -3.34
CA GLY A 227 1.05 3.91 -2.07
C GLY A 227 2.53 4.29 -2.02
N LEU A 228 3.01 5.07 -3.00
CA LEU A 228 4.35 5.65 -3.05
C LEU A 228 4.36 7.07 -2.48
#